data_AF-A0A959WNE4-F1
#
_entry.id   AF-A0A959WNE4-F1
#
_cell.length_a   1.000
_cell.length_b   1.000
_cell.length_c   1.000
_cell.angle_alpha   90.00
_cell.angle_beta   90.00
_cell.angle_gamma   90.00
#
_symmetry.space_group_name_H-M   'P 1'
#
loop_
_entity.id
_entity.type
_entity.pdbx_description
1 polymer ?
#
loop_
_entity_poly.entity_id
_entity_poly.type
_entity_poly.pdbx_seq_one_letter_code
_entity_poly.pdbx_strand_id
1 'polypeptide(L)'
;MADVPAADAGLGSGITNVSQQMSGALGLAVLSTLAADHTQELIADGRDATDALISGYHLAFLTGAAVIGIGAVLALTMLPRVADVEAELGELPRRAEHEGAGTGGRLTIRSSTGTPSTFSVRPTTPARR
;
A
#
# COMPACT_ATOMS: atom_id res chain seq x y z
N MET A 1 -5.85 1.51 -4.36
CA MET A 1 -5.39 1.76 -5.74
C MET A 1 -6.44 1.30 -6.76
N ALA A 2 -7.73 1.44 -6.44
CA ALA A 2 -8.82 0.80 -7.18
C ALA A 2 -9.50 1.73 -8.21
N ASP A 3 -9.03 2.97 -8.38
CA ASP A 3 -9.72 3.97 -9.21
C ASP A 3 -8.77 4.92 -9.95
N VAL A 4 -7.68 4.38 -10.53
CA VAL A 4 -6.81 5.15 -11.44
C VAL A 4 -6.82 4.44 -12.80
N PRO A 5 -7.12 5.13 -13.92
CA PRO A 5 -7.04 4.55 -15.25
C PRO A 5 -5.66 3.92 -15.50
N ALA A 6 -5.61 2.78 -16.21
CA ALA A 6 -4.35 2.05 -16.42
C ALA A 6 -3.23 2.88 -17.07
N ALA A 7 -3.60 3.90 -17.87
CA ALA A 7 -2.65 4.86 -18.45
C ALA A 7 -1.97 5.77 -17.41
N ASP A 8 -2.63 6.02 -16.27
CA ASP A 8 -2.17 6.91 -15.22
C ASP A 8 -1.59 6.16 -14.01
N ALA A 9 -1.57 4.82 -14.06
CA ALA A 9 -1.03 3.99 -12.97
C ALA A 9 0.43 4.34 -12.62
N GLY A 10 1.23 4.70 -13.62
CA GLY A 10 2.61 5.16 -13.43
C GLY A 10 2.69 6.49 -12.67
N LEU A 11 1.77 7.42 -12.93
CA LEU A 11 1.66 8.70 -12.20
C LEU A 11 1.19 8.46 -10.77
N GLY A 12 0.18 7.60 -10.57
CA GLY A 12 -0.32 7.22 -9.25
C GLY A 12 0.74 6.55 -8.37
N SER A 13 1.53 5.63 -8.93
CA SER A 13 2.64 4.99 -8.23
C SER A 13 3.79 5.96 -7.95
N GLY A 14 4.08 6.88 -8.87
CA GLY A 14 5.11 7.90 -8.69
C GLY A 14 4.81 8.84 -7.53
N ILE A 15 3.58 9.37 -7.48
CA ILE A 15 3.12 10.24 -6.39
C ILE A 15 3.19 9.50 -5.06
N THR A 16 2.68 8.27 -5.01
CA THR A 16 2.67 7.46 -3.79
C THR A 16 4.09 7.18 -3.29
N ASN A 17 5.03 6.86 -4.18
CA ASN A 17 6.43 6.60 -3.81
C ASN A 17 7.12 7.85 -3.23
N VAL A 18 6.92 9.02 -3.83
CA VAL A 18 7.50 10.26 -3.31
C VAL A 18 6.84 10.65 -1.99
N SER A 19 5.52 10.52 -1.86
CA SER A 19 4.82 10.74 -0.58
C SER A 19 5.35 9.84 0.53
N GLN A 20 5.60 8.55 0.24
CA GLN A 20 6.21 7.63 1.20
C GLN A 20 7.62 8.06 1.59
N GLN A 21 8.49 8.34 0.61
CA GLN A 21 9.86 8.83 0.88
C GLN A 21 9.85 10.11 1.71
N MET A 22 9.01 11.08 1.35
CA MET A 22 8.85 12.35 2.06
C MET A 22 8.36 12.12 3.49
N SER A 23 7.36 11.26 3.68
CA SER A 23 6.84 10.93 5.01
C SER A 23 7.89 10.30 5.92
N GLY A 24 8.73 9.41 5.38
CA GLY A 24 9.82 8.79 6.12
C GLY A 24 10.88 9.80 6.56
N ALA A 25 11.30 10.67 5.64
CA ALA A 25 12.26 11.73 5.94
C ALA A 25 11.73 12.72 6.99
N LEU A 26 10.47 13.16 6.85
CA LEU A 26 9.84 14.08 7.80
C LEU A 26 9.71 13.46 9.19
N GLY A 27 9.27 12.20 9.28
CA GLY A 27 9.16 11.50 10.57
C GLY A 27 10.51 11.37 11.28
N LEU A 28 11.56 10.99 10.55
CA LEU A 28 12.92 10.93 11.10
C LEU A 28 13.44 12.29 11.53
N ALA A 29 13.19 13.34 10.75
CA ALA A 29 13.62 14.70 11.07
C ALA A 29 13.02 15.16 12.41
N VAL A 30 11.71 15.02 12.58
CA VAL A 30 11.02 15.41 13.83
C VAL A 30 11.55 14.64 15.03
N LEU A 31 11.67 13.31 14.93
CA LEU A 31 12.15 12.48 16.03
C LEU A 31 13.62 12.75 16.37
N SER A 32 14.46 12.96 15.35
CA SER A 32 15.87 13.31 15.55
C SER A 32 16.03 14.67 16.21
N THR A 33 15.21 15.66 15.86
CA THR A 33 15.21 16.97 16.50
C THR A 33 14.82 16.86 17.97
N LEU A 34 13.75 16.13 18.30
CA LEU A 34 13.35 15.92 19.70
C LEU A 34 14.43 15.21 20.52
N ALA A 35 15.05 14.16 19.98
CA ALA A 35 16.15 13.48 20.66
C ALA A 35 17.34 14.40 20.92
N ALA A 36 17.73 15.19 19.91
CA ALA A 36 18.86 16.10 20.00
C ALA A 36 18.59 17.25 20.99
N ASP A 37 17.41 17.85 20.94
CA ASP A 37 17.01 18.96 21.82
C ASP A 37 17.03 18.53 23.30
N HIS A 38 16.38 17.41 23.61
CA HIS A 38 16.36 16.84 24.98
C HIS A 38 17.76 16.42 25.45
N THR A 39 18.59 15.89 24.56
CA THR A 39 19.99 15.57 24.88
C THR A 39 20.77 16.83 25.22
N GLN A 40 20.62 17.90 24.44
CA GLN A 40 21.33 19.17 24.66
C GLN A 40 20.88 19.85 25.96
N GLU A 41 19.59 19.80 26.29
CA GLU A 41 19.05 20.31 27.55
C GLU A 41 19.69 19.61 28.75
N LEU A 42 19.72 18.27 28.75
CA LEU A 42 20.32 17.50 29.85
C LEU A 42 21.83 17.70 29.98
N ILE A 43 22.55 17.87 28.86
CA ILE A 43 23.98 18.19 28.89
C ILE A 43 24.20 19.59 29.47
N ALA A 44 23.34 20.56 29.13
CA ALA A 44 23.40 21.91 29.70
C ALA A 44 23.14 21.91 31.22
N ASP A 45 22.31 20.98 31.70
CA ASP A 45 22.06 20.73 33.12
C ASP A 45 23.20 19.96 33.82
N GLY A 46 24.28 19.62 33.12
CA GLY A 46 25.47 18.98 33.67
C GLY A 46 25.35 17.46 33.83
N ARG A 47 24.39 16.80 33.16
CA ARG A 47 24.32 15.34 33.11
C ARG A 47 25.48 14.76 32.30
N ASP A 48 25.82 13.50 32.57
CA ASP A 48 26.76 12.75 31.74
C ASP A 48 26.23 12.66 30.29
N ALA A 49 27.13 12.81 29.32
CA ALA A 49 26.77 12.85 27.90
C ALA A 49 26.14 11.54 27.42
N THR A 50 26.62 10.39 27.92
CA THR A 50 26.07 9.08 27.56
C THR A 50 24.64 8.94 28.07
N ASP A 51 24.40 9.30 29.33
CA ASP A 51 23.08 9.24 29.95
C ASP A 51 22.09 10.20 29.27
N ALA A 52 22.54 11.40 28.91
CA ALA A 52 21.72 12.39 28.21
C ALA A 52 21.29 11.88 26.82
N LEU A 53 22.21 11.29 26.04
CA LEU A 53 21.90 10.71 24.73
C LEU A 53 20.86 9.59 24.84
N ILE A 54 21.04 8.68 25.80
CA ILE A 54 20.09 7.58 26.02
C ILE A 54 18.72 8.16 26.36
N SER A 55 18.65 9.12 27.29
CA SER A 55 17.38 9.77 27.65
C SER A 55 16.71 10.46 26.47
N GLY A 56 17.47 11.11 25.58
CA GLY A 56 16.94 11.75 24.37
C GLY A 56 16.31 10.74 23.40
N TYR A 57 16.97 9.60 23.16
CA TYR A 57 16.41 8.52 22.35
C TYR A 57 15.16 7.90 22.99
N HIS A 58 15.14 7.73 24.31
CA HIS A 58 13.97 7.25 25.03
C HIS A 58 12.75 8.15 24.80
N LEU A 59 12.92 9.48 24.91
CA LEU A 59 11.85 10.45 24.67
C LEU A 59 11.36 10.37 23.21
N ALA A 60 12.28 10.30 22.24
CA ALA A 60 11.94 10.21 20.84
C ALA A 60 11.18 8.92 20.51
N PHE A 61 11.62 7.76 21.00
CA PHE A 61 10.91 6.50 20.77
C PHE A 61 9.56 6.43 21.45
N LEU A 62 9.42 6.99 22.66
CA LEU A 62 8.12 7.07 23.33
C LEU A 62 7.13 7.93 22.53
N THR A 63 7.59 9.07 22.02
CA THR A 63 6.79 9.95 21.17
C THR A 63 6.40 9.24 19.87
N GLY A 64 7.35 8.56 19.21
CA GLY A 64 7.09 7.74 18.03
C GLY A 64 6.07 6.63 18.28
N ALA A 65 6.19 5.91 19.41
CA ALA A 65 5.25 4.88 19.81
C ALA A 65 3.84 5.44 20.04
N ALA A 66 3.72 6.62 20.65
CA ALA A 66 2.44 7.30 20.84
C ALA A 66 1.78 7.66 19.49
N VAL A 67 2.55 8.22 18.55
CA VAL A 67 2.05 8.55 17.20
C VAL A 67 1.60 7.31 16.43
N ILE A 68 2.39 6.24 16.45
CA ILE A 68 2.02 4.96 15.85
C ILE A 68 0.77 4.38 16.52
N GLY A 69 0.68 4.47 17.85
CA GLY A 69 -0.49 4.04 18.62
C GLY A 69 -1.77 4.76 18.19
N ILE A 70 -1.71 6.08 18.03
CA ILE A 70 -2.83 6.88 17.50
C ILE A 70 -3.22 6.41 16.09
N GLY A 71 -2.24 6.22 15.20
CA GLY A 71 -2.47 5.72 13.85
C GLY A 71 -3.13 4.34 13.84
N ALA A 72 -2.70 3.44 14.73
CA ALA A 72 -3.28 2.11 14.90
C ALA A 72 -4.73 2.19 15.39
N VAL A 73 -5.04 3.04 16.37
CA VAL A 73 -6.41 3.25 16.85
C VAL A 73 -7.30 3.81 15.74
N LEU A 74 -6.81 4.77 14.96
CA LEU A 74 -7.54 5.31 13.81
C LEU A 74 -7.80 4.23 12.75
N ALA A 75 -6.80 3.42 12.43
CA ALA A 75 -6.95 2.31 11.49
C ALA A 75 -7.99 1.29 11.98
N LEU A 76 -7.94 0.91 13.26
CA LEU A 76 -8.89 -0.05 13.86
C LEU A 76 -10.32 0.48 13.93
N THR A 77 -10.51 1.80 14.04
CA THR A 77 -11.84 2.42 14.16
C THR A 77 -12.44 2.79 12.81
N MET A 78 -11.62 3.10 11.81
CA MET A 78 -12.07 3.57 10.49
C MET A 78 -12.08 2.49 9.42
N LEU A 79 -11.28 1.42 9.55
CA LEU A 79 -11.20 0.39 8.53
C LEU A 79 -12.37 -0.61 8.66
N PRO A 80 -13.15 -0.86 7.59
CA PRO A 80 -14.15 -1.91 7.60
C PRO A 80 -13.49 -3.27 7.82
N ARG A 81 -14.17 -4.20 8.51
CA ARG A 81 -13.58 -5.50 8.79
C ARG A 81 -13.46 -6.28 7.48
N VAL A 82 -12.30 -6.88 7.25
CA VAL A 82 -12.05 -7.73 6.07
C VAL A 82 -13.08 -8.87 5.94
N ALA A 83 -13.62 -9.35 7.07
CA ALA A 83 -14.70 -10.34 7.09
C ALA A 83 -15.96 -9.88 6.33
N ASP A 84 -16.25 -8.58 6.32
CA ASP A 84 -17.41 -8.02 5.63
C ASP A 84 -17.20 -8.04 4.10
N VAL A 85 -15.94 -7.86 3.66
CA VAL A 85 -15.54 -7.87 2.23
C VAL A 85 -15.51 -9.30 1.66
N GLU A 86 -15.05 -10.27 2.44
CA GLU A 86 -14.99 -11.68 2.04
C GLU A 86 -16.40 -12.31 1.93
N ALA A 87 -17.32 -11.88 2.79
CA ALA A 87 -18.73 -12.27 2.71
C ALA A 87 -19.38 -11.75 1.42
N GLU A 88 -19.11 -10.51 1.04
CA GLU A 88 -19.62 -9.89 -0.19
C GLU A 88 -19.07 -10.57 -1.46
N LEU A 89 -17.79 -10.97 -1.47
CA LEU A 89 -17.15 -11.70 -2.57
C LEU A 89 -17.55 -13.18 -2.63
N GLY A 90 -17.82 -13.82 -1.49
CA GLY A 90 -18.29 -15.20 -1.40
C GLY A 90 -19.75 -15.40 -1.83
N GLU A 91 -20.56 -14.33 -1.77
CA GLU A 91 -21.94 -14.29 -2.25
C GLU A 91 -22.06 -13.95 -3.75
N LEU A 92 -20.98 -13.46 -4.38
CA LEU A 92 -20.96 -13.32 -5.84
C LEU A 92 -21.14 -14.69 -6.49
N PRO A 93 -22.01 -14.83 -7.51
CA PRO A 93 -22.59 -16.10 -7.82
C PRO A 93 -21.56 -17.02 -8.48
N ARG A 94 -21.21 -18.12 -7.81
CA ARG A 94 -20.75 -19.39 -8.41
C ARG A 94 -21.70 -19.95 -9.48
N ARG A 95 -22.74 -19.21 -9.88
CA ARG A 95 -23.72 -19.55 -10.92
C ARG A 95 -23.20 -19.41 -12.34
N ALA A 96 -21.99 -18.88 -12.57
CA ALA A 96 -21.42 -18.80 -13.91
C ALA A 96 -20.66 -20.08 -14.34
N GLU A 97 -20.40 -21.05 -13.44
CA GLU A 97 -19.59 -22.23 -13.78
C GLU A 97 -20.39 -23.46 -14.27
N HIS A 98 -21.72 -23.35 -14.41
CA HIS A 98 -22.54 -24.45 -14.94
C HIS A 98 -23.26 -24.16 -16.27
N GLU A 99 -22.91 -23.08 -16.97
CA GLU A 99 -23.48 -22.81 -18.30
C GLU A 99 -22.36 -22.58 -19.33
N GLY A 100 -22.01 -23.64 -20.09
CA GLY A 100 -21.14 -23.50 -21.26
C GLY A 100 -20.02 -24.53 -21.45
N ALA A 101 -20.17 -25.77 -20.99
CA ALA A 101 -19.40 -26.87 -21.57
C ALA A 101 -19.94 -27.16 -22.99
N GLY A 102 -19.49 -26.40 -23.98
CA GLY A 102 -19.95 -26.53 -25.36
C GLY A 102 -19.15 -25.71 -26.37
N THR A 103 -18.10 -26.33 -26.89
CA THR A 103 -17.63 -26.21 -28.30
C THR A 103 -17.08 -24.86 -28.78
N GLY A 104 -15.76 -24.83 -29.03
CA GLY A 104 -15.14 -23.97 -30.05
C GLY A 104 -14.63 -22.62 -29.55
N GLY A 105 -13.36 -22.59 -29.14
CA GLY A 105 -12.70 -21.41 -28.59
C GLY A 105 -12.74 -20.18 -29.50
N ARG A 106 -13.42 -19.14 -29.03
CA ARG A 106 -13.22 -17.74 -29.44
C ARG A 106 -13.04 -16.89 -28.19
N LEU A 107 -11.78 -16.58 -27.86
CA LEU A 107 -11.44 -15.66 -26.78
C LEU A 107 -11.85 -14.25 -27.19
N THR A 108 -13.00 -13.80 -26.69
CA THR A 108 -13.52 -12.46 -26.97
C THR A 108 -13.13 -11.54 -25.82
N ILE A 109 -11.97 -10.88 -25.93
CA ILE A 109 -11.55 -9.86 -24.97
C ILE A 109 -12.35 -8.58 -25.28
N ARG A 110 -13.30 -8.23 -24.41
CA ARG A 110 -14.08 -7.00 -24.53
C ARG A 110 -13.22 -5.82 -24.04
N SER A 111 -12.59 -5.10 -24.97
CA SER A 111 -11.92 -3.83 -24.67
C SER A 111 -12.95 -2.73 -24.38
N SER A 112 -12.69 -1.90 -23.35
CA SER A 112 -13.57 -0.84 -22.84
C SER A 112 -13.86 0.30 -23.83
N THR A 113 -13.03 0.48 -24.86
CA THR A 113 -13.31 1.39 -25.97
C THR A 113 -14.25 0.69 -26.96
N GLY A 114 -15.45 1.23 -27.16
CA GLY A 114 -16.61 0.65 -27.86
C GLY A 114 -16.48 0.26 -29.34
N THR A 115 -15.34 -0.27 -29.78
CA THR A 115 -15.15 -0.90 -31.09
C THR A 115 -14.64 -2.34 -30.90
N PRO A 116 -15.43 -3.37 -31.26
CA PRO A 116 -15.02 -4.77 -31.09
C PRO A 116 -13.98 -5.16 -32.14
N SER A 117 -12.71 -5.25 -31.74
CA SER A 117 -11.62 -5.76 -32.57
C SER A 117 -11.61 -7.29 -32.54
N THR A 118 -11.97 -7.94 -33.66
CA THR A 118 -11.93 -9.40 -33.79
C THR A 118 -10.51 -9.85 -34.16
N PHE A 119 -9.79 -10.47 -33.23
CA PHE A 119 -8.48 -11.06 -33.51
C PHE A 119 -8.61 -12.57 -33.78
N SER A 120 -8.26 -12.99 -35.00
CA SER A 120 -8.24 -14.40 -35.39
C SER A 120 -6.88 -15.00 -35.04
N VAL A 121 -6.84 -15.81 -33.99
CA VAL A 121 -5.65 -16.58 -33.63
C VAL A 121 -5.53 -17.73 -34.63
N ARG A 122 -4.59 -17.62 -35.58
CA ARG A 122 -4.21 -18.75 -36.44
C ARG A 122 -3.47 -19.80 -35.60
N PRO A 123 -3.80 -21.09 -35.74
CA PRO A 123 -3.03 -22.14 -35.08
C PRO A 123 -1.61 -22.14 -35.63
N THR A 124 -0.62 -21.96 -34.76
CA THR A 124 0.79 -22.22 -35.07
C THR A 124 0.96 -23.74 -35.10
N THR A 125 0.99 -24.31 -36.30
CA THR A 125 1.39 -25.70 -36.49
C THR A 125 2.79 -25.89 -35.93
N PRO A 126 3.02 -26.76 -34.94
CA PRO A 126 4.38 -27.08 -34.52
C PRO A 126 5.09 -27.81 -35.67
N ALA A 127 6.15 -27.19 -36.19
CA ALA A 127 7.03 -27.79 -37.17
C ALA A 127 7.61 -29.08 -36.57
N ARG A 128 7.27 -30.22 -37.18
CA ARG A 128 7.65 -31.55 -36.72
C ARG A 128 8.96 -31.95 -37.41
N ARG A 129 10.06 -31.87 -36.66
CA ARG A 129 11.41 -32.45 -36.86
C ARG A 129 12.19 -32.03 -38.10
#